data_AF-A0A7S3K900-F1
#
_entry.id   AF-A0A7S3K900-F1
#
_cell.length_a   1.000
_cell.length_b   1.000
_cell.length_c   1.000
_cell.angle_alpha   90.00
_cell.angle_beta   90.00
_cell.angle_gamma   90.00
#
_symmetry.space_group_name_H-M   'P 1'
#
loop_
_entity.id
_entity.type
_entity.pdbx_description
1 polymer ?
#
loop_
_entity_poly.entity_id
_entity_poly.type
_entity_poly.pdbx_seq_one_letter_code
_entity_poly.pdbx_strand_id
1 'polypeptide(L)'
;KEQEEGVDDMVQMLVEPLFCRQLMNLKKDEGEDQNPSKKSSKELIEAMYKFATLEEMICDSIMSITVPETRNKMASKILLTGGLVCAKEYIDLVDIIEDRMIHTITQIDKSIEKVDVIQVKDQDPRFFSWIGGSVFPRLETS
;
A
#
# COMPACT_ATOMS: atom_id res chain seq x y z
N LYS A 1 -3.49 5.62 -28.79
CA LYS A 1 -2.73 6.80 -28.32
C LYS A 1 -3.49 7.60 -27.26
N GLU A 2 -4.82 7.66 -27.28
CA GLU A 2 -5.60 8.36 -26.24
C GLU A 2 -5.80 7.57 -24.92
N GLN A 3 -5.45 6.27 -24.87
CA GLN A 3 -5.58 5.46 -23.65
C GLN A 3 -4.39 5.54 -22.68
N GLU A 4 -3.21 6.01 -23.13
CA GLU A 4 -2.02 6.12 -22.25
C GLU A 4 -2.04 7.40 -21.43
N GLU A 5 -2.53 8.52 -21.98
CA GLU A 5 -2.57 9.82 -21.27
C GLU A 5 -3.48 9.79 -20.04
N GLY A 6 -4.61 9.10 -20.09
CA GLY A 6 -5.53 8.99 -18.95
C GLY A 6 -4.98 8.15 -17.78
N VAL A 7 -4.04 7.24 -18.05
CA VAL A 7 -3.38 6.44 -17.00
C VAL A 7 -2.28 7.25 -16.34
N ASP A 8 -1.50 8.01 -17.13
CA ASP A 8 -0.47 8.91 -16.60
C ASP A 8 -1.08 10.01 -15.72
N ASP A 9 -2.18 10.63 -16.12
CA ASP A 9 -2.86 11.66 -15.31
C ASP A 9 -3.40 11.08 -13.99
N MET A 10 -3.93 9.85 -14.00
CA MET A 10 -4.46 9.20 -12.80
C MET A 10 -3.34 8.76 -11.85
N VAL A 11 -2.23 8.26 -12.39
CA VAL A 11 -1.01 7.95 -11.64
C VAL A 11 -0.42 9.22 -11.06
N GLN A 12 -0.31 10.29 -11.83
CA GLN A 12 0.23 11.57 -11.38
C GLN A 12 -0.62 12.19 -10.26
N MET A 13 -1.95 12.09 -10.37
CA MET A 13 -2.89 12.56 -9.35
C MET A 13 -2.89 11.71 -8.06
N LEU A 14 -2.62 10.40 -8.16
CA LEU A 14 -2.46 9.52 -6.99
C LEU A 14 -1.08 9.66 -6.34
N VAL A 15 -0.04 9.92 -7.14
CA VAL A 15 1.37 9.94 -6.72
C VAL A 15 1.83 11.32 -6.23
N GLU A 16 1.33 12.43 -6.78
CA GLU A 16 1.75 13.79 -6.37
C GLU A 16 1.51 14.09 -4.88
N PRO A 17 0.36 13.76 -4.28
CA PRO A 17 0.14 13.96 -2.84
C PRO A 17 1.08 13.09 -1.99
N LEU A 18 1.39 11.87 -2.46
CA LEU A 18 2.25 10.89 -1.79
C LEU A 18 3.73 11.30 -1.83
N PHE A 19 4.19 11.79 -2.98
CA PHE A 19 5.58 12.17 -3.23
C PHE A 19 5.98 13.47 -2.51
N CYS A 20 5.07 14.45 -2.41
CA CYS A 20 5.34 15.71 -1.72
C CYS A 20 5.62 15.50 -0.22
N ARG A 21 5.00 14.50 0.43
CA ARG A 21 5.17 14.26 1.86
C ARG A 21 6.52 13.61 2.19
N GLN A 22 6.98 12.63 1.40
CA GLN A 22 8.29 11.99 1.57
C GLN A 22 9.44 12.93 1.18
N LEU A 23 9.32 13.69 0.08
CA LEU A 23 10.37 14.63 -0.35
C LEU A 23 10.56 15.80 0.60
N MET A 24 9.50 16.28 1.28
CA MET A 24 9.64 17.34 2.28
C MET A 24 10.40 16.89 3.53
N ASN A 25 10.41 15.59 3.84
CA ASN A 25 11.24 15.04 4.91
C ASN A 25 12.70 14.82 4.45
N LEU A 26 12.93 14.45 3.18
CA LEU A 26 14.27 14.29 2.60
C LEU A 26 14.99 15.63 2.36
N LYS A 27 14.27 16.71 2.05
CA LYS A 27 14.86 18.06 1.88
C LYS A 27 15.43 18.65 3.17
N LYS A 28 15.26 18.00 4.32
CA LYS A 28 15.81 18.50 5.59
C LYS A 28 17.28 18.15 5.81
N ASP A 29 17.85 17.22 5.03
CA ASP A 29 19.24 16.77 5.24
C ASP A 29 20.19 16.97 4.05
N GLU A 30 19.72 17.31 2.85
CA GLU A 30 20.63 17.57 1.72
C GLU A 30 20.28 18.88 1.02
N GLY A 31 21.11 19.89 1.25
CA GLY A 31 21.15 21.08 0.44
C GLY A 31 21.78 20.74 -0.90
N GLU A 32 20.99 20.67 -1.97
CA GLU A 32 21.47 20.93 -3.32
C GLU A 32 20.32 21.26 -4.28
N ASP A 33 20.53 22.36 -5.02
CA ASP A 33 19.70 22.87 -6.10
C ASP A 33 19.64 21.85 -7.26
N GLN A 34 18.55 21.12 -7.40
CA GLN A 34 18.17 20.56 -8.70
C GLN A 34 16.67 20.71 -8.96
N ASN A 35 16.39 21.39 -10.07
CA ASN A 35 15.08 21.70 -10.64
C ASN A 35 14.25 20.42 -10.86
N PRO A 36 13.08 20.22 -10.19
CA PRO A 36 12.37 18.93 -10.17
C PRO A 36 11.53 18.63 -11.42
N SER A 37 11.64 19.39 -12.50
CA SER A 37 10.57 19.50 -13.50
C SER A 37 10.41 18.35 -14.52
N LYS A 38 11.24 17.30 -14.56
CA LYS A 38 11.07 16.20 -15.54
C LYS A 38 11.60 14.85 -15.06
N LYS A 39 10.97 14.25 -14.04
CA LYS A 39 11.14 12.80 -13.80
C LYS A 39 9.96 12.07 -14.43
N SER A 40 10.24 10.98 -15.14
CA SER A 40 9.22 10.12 -15.75
C SER A 40 8.35 9.49 -14.65
N SER A 41 7.04 9.29 -14.89
CA SER A 41 6.12 8.58 -13.97
C SER A 41 6.72 7.25 -13.48
N LYS A 42 7.47 6.58 -14.35
CA LYS A 42 8.17 5.33 -14.04
C LYS A 42 9.30 5.50 -13.02
N GLU A 43 10.07 6.59 -13.11
CA GLU A 43 11.16 6.89 -12.18
C GLU A 43 10.64 7.31 -10.80
N LEU A 44 9.47 7.98 -10.76
CA LEU A 44 8.79 8.34 -9.52
C LEU A 44 8.26 7.12 -8.78
N ILE A 45 7.58 6.22 -9.51
CA ILE A 45 7.15 4.92 -9.00
C ILE A 45 8.35 4.13 -8.48
N GLU A 46 9.39 3.98 -9.30
CA GLU A 46 10.57 3.23 -8.92
C GLU A 46 11.27 3.82 -7.68
N ALA A 47 11.34 5.14 -7.56
CA ALA A 47 11.88 5.79 -6.37
C ALA A 47 11.02 5.54 -5.12
N MET A 48 9.69 5.58 -5.22
CA MET A 48 8.80 5.26 -4.09
C MET A 48 9.01 3.84 -3.58
N TYR A 49 9.00 2.85 -4.49
CA TYR A 49 9.16 1.44 -4.12
C TYR A 49 10.57 1.07 -3.68
N LYS A 50 11.57 1.92 -3.95
CA LYS A 50 12.98 1.66 -3.60
C LYS A 50 13.34 2.05 -2.17
N PHE A 51 12.56 2.93 -1.54
CA PHE A 51 12.90 3.47 -0.22
C PHE A 51 11.79 3.34 0.82
N ALA A 52 10.54 3.09 0.42
CA ALA A 52 9.44 2.93 1.36
C ALA A 52 9.46 1.54 1.99
N THR A 53 9.25 1.46 3.30
CA THR A 53 9.00 0.19 3.97
C THR A 53 7.58 -0.31 3.66
N LEU A 54 7.33 -1.61 3.83
CA LEU A 54 6.01 -2.18 3.53
C LEU A 54 4.89 -1.52 4.34
N GLU A 55 5.18 -1.18 5.59
CA GLU A 55 4.23 -0.61 6.55
C GLU A 55 3.88 0.83 6.18
N GLU A 56 4.87 1.61 5.72
CA GLU A 56 4.66 2.95 5.16
C GLU A 56 3.77 2.88 3.93
N MET A 57 4.04 1.95 3.02
CA MET A 57 3.24 1.78 1.80
C MET A 57 1.78 1.39 2.10
N ILE A 58 1.55 0.51 3.08
CA ILE A 58 0.20 0.14 3.50
C ILE A 58 -0.50 1.33 4.16
N CYS A 59 0.20 2.06 5.06
CA CYS A 59 -0.35 3.25 5.70
C CYS A 59 -0.76 4.29 4.65
N ASP A 60 0.11 4.59 3.70
CA ASP A 60 -0.16 5.54 2.62
C ASP A 60 -1.37 5.11 1.78
N SER A 61 -1.46 3.83 1.44
CA SER A 61 -2.61 3.27 0.74
C SER A 61 -3.91 3.49 1.52
N ILE A 62 -3.93 3.24 2.82
CA ILE A 62 -5.11 3.47 3.67
C ILE A 62 -5.42 4.96 3.81
N MET A 63 -4.40 5.81 4.01
CA MET A 63 -4.56 7.26 4.20
C MET A 63 -5.04 7.99 2.95
N SER A 64 -4.86 7.40 1.77
CA SER A 64 -5.44 7.91 0.53
C SER A 64 -6.98 7.92 0.53
N ILE A 65 -7.61 7.13 1.41
CA ILE A 65 -9.07 7.05 1.53
C ILE A 65 -9.58 8.26 2.32
N THR A 66 -10.45 9.05 1.69
CA THR A 66 -11.01 10.27 2.27
C THR A 66 -11.93 10.01 3.46
N VAL A 67 -12.74 8.94 3.39
CA VAL A 67 -13.76 8.59 4.39
C VAL A 67 -13.11 7.90 5.60
N PRO A 68 -13.14 8.50 6.82
CA PRO A 68 -12.49 7.94 7.99
C PRO A 68 -13.03 6.57 8.43
N GLU A 69 -14.34 6.36 8.33
CA GLU A 69 -14.96 5.07 8.68
C GLU A 69 -14.41 3.93 7.79
N THR A 70 -14.22 4.22 6.50
CA THR A 70 -13.63 3.26 5.55
C THR A 70 -12.16 3.02 5.86
N ARG A 71 -11.40 4.04 6.27
CA ARG A 71 -10.00 3.85 6.73
C ARG A 71 -9.92 2.89 7.91
N ASN A 72 -10.78 3.08 8.92
CA ASN A 72 -10.85 2.19 10.07
C ASN A 72 -11.15 0.74 9.65
N LYS A 73 -12.11 0.55 8.73
CA LYS A 73 -12.42 -0.77 8.20
C LYS A 73 -11.22 -1.40 7.49
N MET A 74 -10.52 -0.65 6.64
CA MET A 74 -9.34 -1.14 5.91
C MET A 74 -8.17 -1.48 6.84
N ALA A 75 -7.87 -0.62 7.81
CA ALA A 75 -6.82 -0.88 8.80
C ALA A 75 -7.10 -2.13 9.64
N SER A 76 -8.37 -2.38 9.96
CA SER A 76 -8.81 -3.56 10.73
C SER A 76 -8.86 -4.87 9.93
N LYS A 77 -8.58 -4.84 8.62
CA LYS A 77 -8.70 -6.01 7.74
C LYS A 77 -7.63 -6.00 6.65
N ILE A 78 -6.38 -6.16 7.05
CA ILE A 78 -5.25 -6.24 6.12
C ILE A 78 -5.00 -7.72 5.78
N LEU A 79 -5.26 -8.11 4.53
CA LEU A 79 -5.02 -9.47 4.07
C LEU A 79 -3.63 -9.59 3.45
N LEU A 80 -2.77 -10.46 4.01
CA LEU A 80 -1.50 -10.81 3.38
C LEU A 80 -1.69 -11.96 2.39
N THR A 81 -1.20 -11.76 1.18
CA THR A 81 -1.31 -12.72 0.07
C THR A 81 0.01 -12.81 -0.71
N GLY A 82 0.19 -13.85 -1.53
CA GLY A 82 1.38 -14.05 -2.36
C GLY A 82 2.42 -15.02 -1.77
N GLY A 83 3.47 -15.27 -2.54
CA GLY A 83 4.44 -16.35 -2.25
C GLY A 83 5.36 -16.10 -1.07
N LEU A 84 5.74 -14.85 -0.81
CA LEU A 84 6.64 -14.49 0.29
C LEU A 84 6.00 -14.73 1.67
N VAL A 85 4.67 -14.68 1.76
CA VAL A 85 3.93 -14.94 2.99
C VAL A 85 4.05 -16.41 3.44
N CYS A 86 4.39 -17.32 2.52
CA CYS A 86 4.59 -18.75 2.80
C CYS A 86 6.05 -19.14 3.04
N ALA A 87 7.00 -18.21 2.90
CA ALA A 87 8.41 -18.52 3.03
C ALA A 87 8.72 -18.87 4.50
N LYS A 88 9.46 -19.96 4.72
CA LYS A 88 9.79 -20.49 6.05
C LYS A 88 10.71 -19.55 6.83
N GLU A 89 11.33 -18.62 6.14
CA GLU A 89 12.15 -17.55 6.67
C GLU A 89 11.32 -16.47 7.37
N TYR A 90 9.99 -16.47 7.17
CA TYR A 90 9.05 -15.48 7.70
C TYR A 90 7.97 -16.12 8.58
N ILE A 91 8.40 -17.00 9.49
CA ILE A 91 7.57 -17.46 10.62
C ILE A 91 7.30 -16.22 11.46
N ASP A 92 6.03 -15.87 11.71
CA ASP A 92 5.59 -14.68 12.44
C ASP A 92 5.52 -13.36 11.64
N LEU A 93 5.53 -13.42 10.31
CA LEU A 93 5.36 -12.22 9.46
C LEU A 93 4.10 -11.42 9.78
N VAL A 94 2.99 -12.12 10.07
CA VAL A 94 1.70 -11.51 10.41
C VAL A 94 1.85 -10.63 11.65
N ASP A 95 2.36 -11.20 12.73
CA ASP A 95 2.54 -10.51 14.01
C ASP A 95 3.51 -9.33 13.88
N ILE A 96 4.62 -9.53 13.15
CA ILE A 96 5.61 -8.47 12.89
C ILE A 96 4.98 -7.29 12.14
N ILE A 97 4.20 -7.57 11.09
CA ILE A 97 3.55 -6.50 10.30
C ILE A 97 2.46 -5.84 11.13
N GLU A 98 1.66 -6.59 11.88
CA GLU A 98 0.60 -6.05 12.74
C GLU A 98 1.17 -5.07 13.76
N ASP A 99 2.19 -5.47 14.52
CA ASP A 99 2.83 -4.62 15.53
C ASP A 99 3.40 -3.33 14.92
N ARG A 100 4.10 -3.44 13.79
CA ARG A 100 4.66 -2.26 13.11
C ARG A 100 3.58 -1.36 12.55
N MET A 101 2.53 -1.93 11.98
CA MET A 101 1.40 -1.17 11.45
C MET A 101 0.65 -0.43 12.56
N ILE A 102 0.43 -1.06 13.72
CA ILE A 102 -0.16 -0.38 14.89
C ILE A 102 0.69 0.83 15.26
N HIS A 103 2.01 0.67 15.34
CA HIS A 103 2.91 1.75 15.69
C HIS A 103 2.87 2.91 14.68
N THR A 104 2.97 2.60 13.39
CA THR A 104 3.06 3.62 12.34
C THR A 104 1.71 4.32 12.11
N ILE A 105 0.62 3.56 12.03
CA ILE A 105 -0.67 4.13 11.61
C ILE A 105 -1.30 4.99 12.70
N THR A 106 -1.12 4.62 13.98
CA THR A 106 -1.67 5.39 15.12
C THR A 106 -0.93 6.71 15.35
N GLN A 107 0.32 6.83 14.87
CA GLN A 107 1.04 8.11 14.85
C GLN A 107 0.46 9.06 13.79
N ILE A 108 -0.04 8.52 12.68
CA ILE A 108 -0.55 9.30 11.54
C ILE A 108 -2.03 9.67 11.76
N ASP A 109 -2.86 8.70 12.15
CA ASP A 109 -4.31 8.88 12.36
C ASP A 109 -4.74 8.17 13.65
N LYS A 110 -5.07 8.98 14.67
CA LYS A 110 -5.53 8.50 15.98
C LYS A 110 -6.96 7.97 15.97
N SER A 111 -7.70 8.15 14.88
CA SER A 111 -9.08 7.62 14.77
C SER A 111 -9.11 6.12 14.47
N ILE A 112 -7.97 5.53 14.11
CA ILE A 112 -7.84 4.09 13.90
C ILE A 112 -7.69 3.38 15.24
N GLU A 113 -8.74 2.66 15.61
CA GLU A 113 -8.84 1.97 16.90
C GLU A 113 -8.12 0.61 16.90
N LYS A 114 -8.04 -0.05 15.73
CA LYS A 114 -7.52 -1.40 15.60
C LYS A 114 -6.86 -1.61 14.24
N VAL A 115 -5.73 -2.31 14.27
CA VAL A 115 -5.12 -2.97 13.12
C VAL A 115 -5.26 -4.47 13.31
N ASP A 116 -5.49 -5.21 12.23
CA ASP A 116 -5.61 -6.67 12.26
C ASP A 116 -5.16 -7.21 10.91
N VAL A 117 -4.08 -7.99 10.97
CA VAL A 117 -3.39 -8.56 9.80
C VAL A 117 -3.74 -10.03 9.72
N ILE A 118 -4.26 -10.45 8.57
CA ILE A 118 -4.86 -11.75 8.39
C ILE A 118 -4.06 -12.56 7.39
N GLN A 119 -3.75 -13.79 7.77
CA GLN A 119 -3.32 -14.87 6.87
C GLN A 119 -4.29 -16.04 7.01
N VAL A 120 -4.91 -16.46 5.91
CA VAL A 120 -5.82 -17.63 5.93
C VAL A 120 -4.98 -18.89 6.06
N LYS A 121 -5.12 -19.61 7.18
CA LYS A 121 -4.26 -20.75 7.55
C LYS A 121 -4.49 -22.01 6.69
N ASP A 122 -5.70 -22.19 6.17
CA ASP A 122 -6.12 -23.43 5.49
C ASP A 122 -6.04 -23.34 3.96
N GLN A 123 -5.51 -22.25 3.43
CA GLN A 123 -5.42 -22.00 2.00
C GLN A 123 -4.04 -21.45 1.68
N ASP A 124 -3.50 -21.84 0.53
CA ASP A 124 -2.22 -21.31 0.08
C ASP A 124 -2.40 -19.88 -0.49
N PRO A 125 -1.83 -18.84 0.16
CA PRO A 125 -1.97 -17.44 -0.25
C PRO A 125 -1.41 -17.15 -1.64
N ARG A 126 -0.64 -18.06 -2.25
CA ARG A 126 -0.22 -17.94 -3.65
C ARG A 126 -1.38 -18.02 -4.63
N PHE A 127 -2.45 -18.71 -4.25
CA PHE A 127 -3.57 -19.00 -5.14
C PHE A 127 -4.83 -18.19 -4.83
N PHE A 128 -4.83 -17.29 -3.84
CA PHE A 128 -6.06 -16.56 -3.46
C PHE A 128 -6.68 -15.76 -4.59
N SER A 129 -5.87 -15.06 -5.40
CA SER A 129 -6.36 -14.32 -6.55
C SER A 129 -6.99 -15.25 -7.60
N TRP A 130 -6.39 -16.43 -7.80
CA TRP A 130 -6.90 -17.44 -8.73
C TRP A 130 -8.18 -18.11 -8.23
N ILE A 131 -8.23 -18.45 -6.93
CA ILE A 131 -9.42 -18.98 -6.26
C ILE A 131 -10.55 -17.96 -6.35
N GLY A 132 -10.31 -16.69 -5.99
CA GLY A 132 -11.28 -15.61 -6.12
C GLY A 132 -11.79 -15.48 -7.55
N GLY A 133 -10.89 -15.47 -8.53
CA GLY A 133 -11.22 -15.46 -9.95
C GLY A 133 -12.10 -16.63 -10.40
N SER A 134 -11.93 -17.82 -9.81
CA SER A 134 -12.75 -19.00 -10.11
C SER A 134 -14.16 -18.95 -9.50
N VAL A 135 -14.35 -18.14 -8.45
CA VAL A 135 -15.64 -17.93 -7.79
C VAL A 135 -16.48 -16.93 -8.57
N PHE A 136 -15.88 -15.91 -9.18
CA PHE A 136 -16.61 -14.86 -9.92
C PHE A 136 -17.64 -15.40 -10.93
N PRO A 137 -17.31 -16.37 -11.83
CA PRO A 137 -18.29 -16.93 -12.76
C PRO A 137 -19.44 -17.73 -12.13
N ARG A 138 -19.31 -18.09 -10.85
CA ARG A 138 -20.29 -18.84 -10.07
C ARG A 138 -21.16 -17.95 -9.20
N LEU A 139 -20.86 -16.65 -9.14
CA LEU A 139 -21.76 -15.70 -8.53
C LEU A 139 -22.99 -15.66 -9.42
N GLU A 140 -24.14 -16.07 -8.89
CA GLU A 140 -25.44 -15.83 -9.51
C GLU A 140 -25.71 -14.32 -9.39
N THR A 141 -25.04 -13.52 -10.20
CA THR A 141 -25.40 -12.12 -10.39
C THR A 141 -26.67 -12.12 -11.24
N SER A 142 -27.81 -12.25 -10.56
CA SER A 142 -29.14 -11.92 -11.08
C SER A 142 -29.42 -10.43 -10.95
#